data_AF-A0A9E3WAK7-F1
#
_entry.id   AF-A0A9E3WAK7-F1
#
_cell.length_a   1.000
_cell.length_b   1.000
_cell.length_c   1.000
_cell.angle_alpha   90.00
_cell.angle_beta   90.00
_cell.angle_gamma   90.00
#
_symmetry.space_group_name_H-M   'P 1'
#
loop_
_entity.id
_entity.type
_entity.pdbx_description
1 polymer ?
#
loop_
_entity_poly.entity_id
_entity_poly.type
_entity_poly.pdbx_seq_one_letter_code
_entity_poly.pdbx_strand_id
1 'polypeptide(L)'
;MSQQTPSSPDSSADRNRKLARSTLVVMVAFGIAKAISLVQTVVIAQVFGLSQEWDAFVVANSIPELIFTLIAGGALAHAFIPVFSSFLAHEDYERAWRTAAHVINTIFMTTLGISILAFLAAPWLVANVAAPGFDPAAQAQTVELMRILLITTLIFSVSGIAMGILQSHNHFLLPALAPIMFDVGILFGVIFLIRPFGVNGIALGAVLGAALHFGVQVPGLIHFKARWWPELGLTDPTLWRIIRLMLPRIAGLGVFSLNFIVMNNIASRLGSGSVSALSWGWRLMQIPQTLIGTAMGTVIFPTLAALSELGDKQGKRDAMSGALRFIMMASIPSA
;
A
#
# COMPACT_ATOMS: atom_id res chain seq x y z
N MET A 1 -26.47 -51.17 6.52
CA MET A 1 -26.19 -50.37 5.31
C MET A 1 -27.02 -49.10 5.37
N SER A 2 -26.47 -48.03 5.93
CA SER A 2 -27.09 -46.70 6.00
C SER A 2 -26.43 -45.81 4.96
N GLN A 3 -27.11 -45.61 3.82
CA GLN A 3 -26.65 -44.75 2.74
C GLN A 3 -26.63 -43.29 3.21
N GLN A 4 -25.44 -42.69 3.22
CA GLN A 4 -25.28 -41.24 3.29
C GLN A 4 -25.73 -40.66 1.95
N THR A 5 -26.79 -39.86 1.97
CA THR A 5 -27.23 -39.03 0.86
C THR A 5 -26.14 -37.98 0.53
N PRO A 6 -25.80 -37.75 -0.75
CA PRO A 6 -24.85 -36.72 -1.14
C PRO A 6 -25.45 -35.34 -0.82
N SER A 7 -24.67 -34.49 -0.15
CA SER A 7 -25.00 -33.07 0.05
C SER A 7 -25.26 -32.40 -1.31
N SER A 8 -26.43 -31.76 -1.43
CA SER A 8 -26.87 -31.00 -2.60
C SER A 8 -25.84 -29.94 -3.04
N PRO A 9 -25.67 -29.68 -4.35
CA PRO A 9 -24.79 -28.62 -4.83
C PRO A 9 -25.38 -27.25 -4.47
N ASP A 10 -24.63 -26.44 -3.70
CA ASP A 10 -24.96 -25.04 -3.38
C ASP A 10 -25.43 -24.32 -4.66
N SER A 11 -26.68 -23.84 -4.66
CA SER A 11 -27.32 -23.19 -5.81
C SER A 11 -26.50 -21.98 -6.27
N SER A 12 -26.49 -21.68 -7.57
CA SER A 12 -25.79 -20.49 -8.11
C SER A 12 -26.24 -19.19 -7.43
N ALA A 13 -27.50 -19.14 -6.97
CA ALA A 13 -28.07 -18.04 -6.20
C ALA A 13 -27.43 -17.89 -4.80
N ASP A 14 -27.19 -18.98 -4.08
CA ASP A 14 -26.52 -18.93 -2.77
C ASP A 14 -25.06 -18.51 -2.87
N ARG A 15 -24.38 -18.94 -3.94
CA ARG A 15 -23.00 -18.52 -4.24
C ARG A 15 -22.93 -17.02 -4.54
N ASN A 16 -23.86 -16.52 -5.36
CA ASN A 16 -23.96 -15.09 -5.67
C ASN A 16 -24.33 -14.25 -4.44
N ARG A 17 -25.19 -14.76 -3.55
CA ARG A 17 -25.58 -14.08 -2.31
C ARG A 17 -24.45 -14.05 -1.28
N LYS A 18 -23.69 -15.14 -1.12
CA LYS A 18 -22.47 -15.19 -0.28
C LYS A 18 -21.40 -14.23 -0.81
N LEU A 19 -21.17 -14.22 -2.13
CA LEU A 19 -20.24 -13.29 -2.77
C LEU A 19 -20.66 -11.83 -2.57
N ALA A 20 -21.93 -11.50 -2.85
CA ALA A 20 -22.46 -10.15 -2.66
C ALA A 20 -22.35 -9.66 -1.20
N ARG A 21 -22.61 -10.54 -0.22
CA ARG A 21 -22.45 -10.21 1.20
C ARG A 21 -20.99 -9.95 1.56
N SER A 22 -20.07 -10.79 1.10
CA SER A 22 -18.63 -10.60 1.32
C SER A 22 -18.12 -9.32 0.65
N THR A 23 -18.56 -9.02 -0.57
CA THR A 23 -18.26 -7.76 -1.26
C THR A 23 -18.77 -6.56 -0.49
N LEU A 24 -20.02 -6.61 0.01
CA LEU A 24 -20.60 -5.52 0.80
C LEU A 24 -19.82 -5.28 2.10
N VAL A 25 -19.46 -6.34 2.84
CA VAL A 25 -18.65 -6.22 4.06
C VAL A 25 -17.29 -5.58 3.75
N VAL A 26 -16.63 -6.02 2.67
CA VAL A 26 -15.34 -5.47 2.24
C VAL A 26 -15.47 -4.01 1.83
N MET A 27 -16.51 -3.64 1.07
CA MET A 27 -16.79 -2.25 0.69
C MET A 27 -17.03 -1.35 1.90
N VAL A 28 -17.82 -1.80 2.87
CA VAL A 28 -18.06 -1.05 4.12
C VAL A 28 -16.76 -0.90 4.91
N ALA A 29 -15.96 -1.96 5.02
CA ALA A 29 -14.66 -1.89 5.67
C ALA A 29 -13.71 -0.89 5.00
N PHE A 30 -13.65 -0.86 3.66
CA PHE A 30 -12.88 0.13 2.91
C PHE A 30 -13.42 1.55 3.07
N GLY A 31 -14.74 1.72 3.13
CA GLY A 31 -15.37 3.02 3.39
C GLY A 31 -14.98 3.56 4.77
N ILE A 32 -15.04 2.70 5.80
CA ILE A 32 -14.59 3.04 7.16
C ILE A 32 -13.08 3.36 7.16
N ALA A 33 -12.27 2.57 6.46
CA ALA A 33 -10.83 2.83 6.33
C ALA A 33 -10.55 4.22 5.78
N LYS A 34 -11.23 4.59 4.68
CA LYS A 34 -11.07 5.91 4.07
C LYS A 34 -11.57 7.04 4.95
N ALA A 35 -12.67 6.83 5.69
CA ALA A 35 -13.15 7.82 6.66
C ALA A 35 -12.13 8.06 7.79
N ILE A 36 -11.55 6.99 8.35
CA ILE A 36 -10.52 7.10 9.40
C ILE A 36 -9.27 7.79 8.87
N SER A 37 -8.80 7.42 7.67
CA SER A 37 -7.66 8.06 7.00
C SER A 37 -7.90 9.55 6.75
N LEU A 38 -9.13 9.93 6.39
CA LEU A 38 -9.53 11.33 6.22
C LEU A 38 -9.54 12.08 7.55
N VAL A 39 -10.11 11.50 8.60
CA VAL A 39 -10.09 12.08 9.95
C VAL A 39 -8.64 12.30 10.40
N GLN A 40 -7.78 11.30 10.26
CA GLN A 40 -6.36 11.40 10.56
C GLN A 40 -5.70 12.55 9.77
N THR A 41 -5.96 12.64 8.47
CA THR A 41 -5.45 13.73 7.60
C THR A 41 -5.88 15.10 8.13
N VAL A 42 -7.15 15.27 8.48
CA VAL A 42 -7.70 16.54 9.00
C VAL A 42 -7.07 16.88 10.36
N VAL A 43 -6.96 15.92 11.28
CA VAL A 43 -6.38 16.14 12.61
C VAL A 43 -4.91 16.55 12.49
N ILE A 44 -4.12 15.88 11.65
CA ILE A 44 -2.72 16.27 11.40
C ILE A 44 -2.64 17.68 10.80
N ALA A 45 -3.48 17.99 9.81
CA ALA A 45 -3.50 19.31 9.19
C ALA A 45 -3.89 20.42 10.18
N GLN A 46 -4.77 20.14 11.14
CA GLN A 46 -5.12 21.09 12.21
C GLN A 46 -3.98 21.33 13.20
N VAL A 47 -3.18 20.30 13.50
CA VAL A 47 -2.06 20.42 14.45
C VAL A 47 -0.85 21.09 13.81
N PHE A 48 -0.48 20.70 12.60
CA PHE A 48 0.76 21.14 11.97
C PHE A 48 0.59 22.15 10.83
N GLY A 49 -0.56 22.20 10.17
CA GLY A 49 -0.81 23.09 9.04
C GLY A 49 0.29 23.06 7.96
N LEU A 50 0.84 24.24 7.68
CA LEU A 50 1.96 24.47 6.77
C LEU A 50 3.24 24.79 7.58
N SER A 51 3.70 23.84 8.38
CA SER A 51 4.87 24.01 9.27
C SER A 51 6.12 23.32 8.74
N GLN A 52 7.27 23.81 9.20
CA GLN A 52 8.58 23.19 8.94
C GLN A 52 8.67 21.77 9.53
N GLU A 53 7.98 21.51 10.63
CA GLU A 53 7.93 20.20 11.27
C GLU A 53 7.23 19.16 10.40
N TRP A 54 6.09 19.53 9.81
CA TRP A 54 5.37 18.65 8.89
C TRP A 54 6.09 18.51 7.56
N ASP A 55 6.70 19.58 7.05
CA ASP A 55 7.62 19.50 5.91
C ASP A 55 8.71 18.43 6.14
N ALA A 56 9.36 18.47 7.31
CA ALA A 56 10.38 17.49 7.69
C ALA A 56 9.83 16.06 7.73
N PHE A 57 8.62 15.84 8.27
CA PHE A 57 7.98 14.53 8.29
C PHE A 57 7.66 14.01 6.88
N VAL A 58 7.08 14.85 6.02
CA VAL A 58 6.72 14.48 4.65
C VAL A 58 7.97 14.11 3.84
N VAL A 59 9.04 14.89 3.96
CA VAL A 59 10.32 14.58 3.32
C VAL A 59 10.93 13.31 3.91
N ALA A 60 10.96 13.17 5.23
CA ALA A 60 11.53 12.01 5.92
C ALA A 60 10.89 10.69 5.48
N ASN A 61 9.58 10.69 5.21
CA ASN A 61 8.86 9.50 4.77
C ASN A 61 9.13 9.11 3.30
N SER A 62 9.61 10.03 2.46
CA SER A 62 9.72 9.78 1.01
C SER A 62 10.67 8.64 0.62
N ILE A 63 11.82 8.52 1.30
CA ILE A 63 12.79 7.44 1.06
C ILE A 63 12.29 6.09 1.61
N PRO A 64 11.84 5.98 2.88
CA PRO A 64 11.18 4.78 3.40
C PRO A 64 10.03 4.29 2.52
N GLU A 65 9.19 5.21 2.02
CA GLU A 65 8.06 4.93 1.13
C GLU A 65 8.51 4.42 -0.24
N LEU A 66 9.58 5.00 -0.81
CA LEU A 66 10.17 4.51 -2.06
C LEU A 66 10.64 3.05 -1.89
N ILE A 67 11.39 2.76 -0.83
CA ILE A 67 11.89 1.41 -0.54
C ILE A 67 10.72 0.44 -0.39
N PHE A 68 9.71 0.81 0.39
CA PHE A 68 8.51 0.01 0.58
C PHE A 68 7.81 -0.25 -0.76
N THR A 69 7.54 0.79 -1.54
CA THR A 69 6.81 0.69 -2.83
C THR A 69 7.54 -0.20 -3.83
N LEU A 70 8.87 -0.12 -3.90
CA LEU A 70 9.68 -0.92 -4.81
C LEU A 70 9.77 -2.39 -4.39
N ILE A 71 9.85 -2.69 -3.09
CA ILE A 71 10.21 -4.04 -2.62
C ILE A 71 9.00 -4.83 -2.12
N ALA A 72 8.10 -4.15 -1.40
CA ALA A 72 7.05 -4.78 -0.59
C ALA A 72 5.63 -4.27 -0.91
N GLY A 73 5.52 -3.22 -1.72
CA GLY A 73 4.25 -2.66 -2.16
C GLY A 73 3.48 -3.62 -3.09
N GLY A 74 2.46 -3.08 -3.78
CA GLY A 74 1.54 -3.89 -4.59
C GLY A 74 2.18 -4.77 -5.67
N ALA A 75 3.43 -4.49 -6.08
CA ALA A 75 4.18 -5.34 -7.01
C ALA A 75 4.30 -6.79 -6.55
N LEU A 76 4.52 -6.97 -5.25
CA LEU A 76 4.73 -8.28 -4.65
C LEU A 76 3.44 -9.10 -4.66
N ALA A 77 2.32 -8.50 -4.27
CA ALA A 77 1.01 -9.17 -4.26
C ALA A 77 0.63 -9.70 -5.67
N HIS A 78 0.84 -8.91 -6.73
CA HIS A 78 0.52 -9.32 -8.10
C HIS A 78 1.33 -10.52 -8.61
N ALA A 79 2.61 -10.61 -8.24
CA ALA A 79 3.47 -11.70 -8.67
C ALA A 79 3.37 -12.94 -7.74
N PHE A 80 3.21 -12.71 -6.44
CA PHE A 80 3.19 -13.74 -5.41
C PHE A 80 1.88 -14.50 -5.35
N ILE A 81 0.72 -13.81 -5.32
CA ILE A 81 -0.59 -14.41 -5.12
C ILE A 81 -0.88 -15.52 -6.14
N PRO A 82 -0.67 -15.35 -7.46
CA PRO A 82 -0.95 -16.40 -8.43
C PRO A 82 -0.07 -17.64 -8.24
N VAL A 83 1.20 -17.46 -7.85
CA VAL A 83 2.13 -18.56 -7.62
C VAL A 83 1.76 -19.32 -6.35
N PHE A 84 1.52 -18.61 -5.25
CA PHE A 84 1.13 -19.23 -3.98
C PHE A 84 -0.24 -19.93 -4.09
N SER A 85 -1.23 -19.27 -4.70
CA SER A 85 -2.56 -19.86 -4.96
C SER A 85 -2.48 -21.08 -5.88
N SER A 86 -1.55 -21.12 -6.84
CA SER A 86 -1.32 -22.30 -7.67
C SER A 86 -0.88 -23.51 -6.84
N PHE A 87 0.01 -23.34 -5.85
CA PHE A 87 0.39 -24.46 -4.97
C PHE A 87 -0.76 -24.91 -4.08
N LEU A 88 -1.52 -23.97 -3.52
CA LEU A 88 -2.70 -24.29 -2.71
C LEU A 88 -3.74 -25.08 -3.51
N ALA A 89 -3.97 -24.72 -4.77
CA ALA A 89 -4.94 -25.39 -5.65
C ALA A 89 -4.54 -26.82 -6.02
N HIS A 90 -3.23 -27.14 -5.99
CA HIS A 90 -2.71 -28.49 -6.21
C HIS A 90 -2.42 -29.24 -4.89
N GLU A 91 -2.90 -28.70 -3.76
CA GLU A 91 -2.70 -29.27 -2.42
C GLU A 91 -1.21 -29.43 -2.01
N ASP A 92 -0.29 -28.72 -2.67
CA ASP A 92 1.15 -28.72 -2.39
C ASP A 92 1.48 -27.68 -1.30
N TYR A 93 0.91 -27.89 -0.11
CA TYR A 93 1.01 -26.95 1.01
C TYR A 93 2.44 -26.76 1.51
N GLU A 94 3.26 -27.81 1.48
CA GLU A 94 4.65 -27.71 1.93
C GLU A 94 5.46 -26.78 1.03
N ARG A 95 5.36 -26.94 -0.30
CA ARG A 95 6.02 -26.01 -1.22
C ARG A 95 5.43 -24.61 -1.15
N ALA A 96 4.11 -24.48 -0.99
CA ALA A 96 3.48 -23.16 -0.81
C ALA A 96 4.13 -22.40 0.35
N TRP A 97 4.17 -23.00 1.54
CA TRP A 97 4.72 -22.35 2.73
C TRP A 97 6.25 -22.16 2.66
N ARG A 98 6.97 -23.09 2.05
CA ARG A 98 8.43 -22.94 1.85
C ARG A 98 8.75 -21.79 0.88
N THR A 99 8.02 -21.68 -0.23
CA THR A 99 8.13 -20.53 -1.15
C THR A 99 7.74 -19.22 -0.45
N ALA A 100 6.69 -19.21 0.37
CA ALA A 100 6.33 -18.02 1.15
C ALA A 100 7.44 -17.62 2.11
N ALA A 101 8.06 -18.57 2.83
CA ALA A 101 9.19 -18.30 3.71
C ALA A 101 10.41 -17.76 2.95
N HIS A 102 10.74 -18.34 1.79
CA HIS A 102 11.79 -17.85 0.91
C HIS A 102 11.55 -16.39 0.48
N VAL A 103 10.32 -16.08 0.04
CA VAL A 103 9.93 -14.73 -0.38
C VAL A 103 10.00 -13.76 0.81
N ILE A 104 9.44 -14.11 1.97
CA ILE A 104 9.50 -13.29 3.19
C ILE A 104 10.94 -12.99 3.59
N ASN A 105 11.78 -14.02 3.70
CA ASN A 105 13.14 -13.86 4.18
C ASN A 105 13.99 -13.06 3.19
N THR A 106 13.90 -13.35 1.88
CA THR A 106 14.65 -12.62 0.88
C THR A 106 14.22 -11.15 0.83
N ILE A 107 12.93 -10.87 0.82
CA ILE A 107 12.41 -9.49 0.75
C ILE A 107 12.73 -8.73 2.03
N PHE A 108 12.57 -9.34 3.21
CA PHE A 108 12.95 -8.73 4.47
C PHE A 108 14.45 -8.44 4.51
N MET A 109 15.32 -9.39 4.13
CA MET A 109 16.77 -9.18 4.14
C MET A 109 17.23 -8.13 3.13
N THR A 110 16.64 -8.10 1.94
CA THR A 110 16.89 -7.05 0.95
C THR A 110 16.44 -5.69 1.47
N THR A 111 15.23 -5.62 2.05
CA THR A 111 14.71 -4.38 2.65
C THR A 111 15.58 -3.92 3.81
N LEU A 112 16.04 -4.85 4.66
CA LEU A 112 16.93 -4.57 5.78
C LEU A 112 18.27 -4.01 5.31
N GLY A 113 18.91 -4.65 4.32
CA GLY A 113 20.17 -4.16 3.75
C GLY A 113 20.02 -2.75 3.18
N ILE A 114 18.98 -2.50 2.38
CA ILE A 114 18.73 -1.17 1.79
C ILE A 114 18.38 -0.14 2.88
N SER A 115 17.61 -0.52 3.90
CA SER A 115 17.24 0.36 5.01
C SER A 115 18.44 0.72 5.87
N ILE A 116 19.38 -0.20 6.11
CA ILE A 116 20.63 0.09 6.82
C ILE A 116 21.47 1.09 6.00
N LEU A 117 21.61 0.88 4.69
CA LEU A 117 22.32 1.81 3.82
C LEU A 117 21.67 3.20 3.84
N ALA A 118 20.33 3.27 3.75
CA ALA A 118 19.59 4.52 3.84
C ALA A 118 19.73 5.18 5.22
N PHE A 119 19.73 4.41 6.31
CA PHE A 119 19.90 4.91 7.68
C PHE A 119 21.26 5.59 7.88
N LEU A 120 22.33 4.95 7.37
CA LEU A 120 23.69 5.47 7.42
C LEU A 120 23.86 6.68 6.50
N ALA A 121 23.30 6.61 5.29
CA ALA A 121 23.34 7.68 4.31
C ALA A 121 22.32 8.80 4.55
N ALA A 122 21.46 8.70 5.59
CA ALA A 122 20.35 9.63 5.81
C ALA A 122 20.76 11.12 5.81
N PRO A 123 21.86 11.54 6.48
CA PRO A 123 22.31 12.94 6.40
C PRO A 123 22.60 13.39 4.97
N TRP A 124 23.26 12.53 4.18
CA TRP A 124 23.59 12.83 2.80
C TRP A 124 22.34 12.85 1.90
N LEU A 125 21.46 11.85 2.07
CA LEU A 125 20.20 11.75 1.32
C LEU A 125 19.31 12.97 1.56
N VAL A 126 19.14 13.39 2.81
CA VAL A 126 18.34 14.57 3.14
C VAL A 126 18.97 15.84 2.55
N ALA A 127 20.25 16.07 2.80
CA ALA A 127 20.92 17.32 2.42
C ALA A 127 21.13 17.47 0.90
N ASN A 128 21.21 16.38 0.13
CA ASN A 128 21.53 16.44 -1.30
C ASN A 128 20.40 15.98 -2.22
N VAL A 129 19.53 15.08 -1.75
CA VAL A 129 18.54 14.40 -2.60
C VAL A 129 17.11 14.77 -2.22
N ALA A 130 16.74 14.71 -0.95
CA ALA A 130 15.34 14.84 -0.53
C ALA A 130 14.93 16.28 -0.23
N ALA A 131 15.76 17.04 0.50
CA ALA A 131 15.46 18.42 0.88
C ALA A 131 16.73 19.30 1.05
N PRO A 132 17.46 19.58 -0.05
CA PRO A 132 18.64 20.45 -0.01
C PRO A 132 18.32 21.89 0.40
N GLY A 133 17.08 22.34 0.25
CA GLY A 133 16.67 23.71 0.61
C GLY A 133 16.34 23.92 2.08
N PHE A 134 16.28 22.86 2.89
CA PHE A 134 16.06 22.99 4.34
C PHE A 134 17.30 23.54 5.06
N ASP A 135 17.07 24.31 6.12
CA ASP A 135 18.13 24.72 7.03
C ASP A 135 18.74 23.51 7.79
N PRO A 136 19.93 23.65 8.40
CA PRO A 136 20.59 22.54 9.07
C PRO A 136 19.77 21.89 10.21
N ALA A 137 18.92 22.66 10.89
CA ALA A 137 18.11 22.14 11.99
C ALA A 137 16.97 21.26 11.46
N ALA A 138 16.26 21.72 10.43
CA ALA A 138 15.23 20.95 9.76
C ALA A 138 15.79 19.72 9.04
N GLN A 139 16.99 19.81 8.46
CA GLN A 139 17.67 18.63 7.92
C GLN A 139 17.98 17.60 9.01
N ALA A 140 18.50 18.03 10.17
CA ALA A 140 18.77 17.14 11.29
C ALA A 140 17.50 16.44 11.81
N GLN A 141 16.40 17.19 11.95
CA GLN A 141 15.10 16.63 12.34
C GLN A 141 14.56 15.64 11.28
N THR A 142 14.67 15.97 10.00
CA THR A 142 14.28 15.08 8.89
C THR A 142 15.08 13.79 8.91
N VAL A 143 16.37 13.84 9.23
CA VAL A 143 17.24 12.66 9.36
C VAL A 143 16.79 11.76 10.50
N GLU A 144 16.48 12.33 11.67
CA GLU A 144 15.97 11.56 12.82
C GLU A 144 14.65 10.87 12.48
N LEU A 145 13.70 11.62 11.91
CA LEU A 145 12.41 11.10 11.46
C LEU A 145 12.57 9.97 10.44
N MET A 146 13.44 10.16 9.44
CA MET A 146 13.69 9.16 8.40
C MET A 146 14.21 7.86 9.02
N ARG A 147 15.12 7.96 9.98
CA ARG A 147 15.68 6.80 10.68
C ARG A 147 14.63 6.01 11.46
N ILE A 148 13.68 6.70 12.10
CA ILE A 148 12.55 6.06 12.78
C ILE A 148 11.61 5.40 11.75
N LEU A 149 11.28 6.11 10.66
CA LEU A 149 10.37 5.62 9.63
C LEU A 149 10.94 4.44 8.83
N LEU A 150 12.26 4.27 8.73
CA LEU A 150 12.84 3.05 8.13
C LEU A 150 12.43 1.77 8.88
N ILE A 151 12.08 1.86 10.17
CA ILE A 151 11.56 0.71 10.93
C ILE A 151 10.19 0.28 10.38
N THR A 152 9.33 1.23 9.96
CA THR A 152 8.01 0.90 9.39
C THR A 152 8.17 0.12 8.09
N THR A 153 9.14 0.50 7.25
CA THR A 153 9.46 -0.18 5.98
C THR A 153 9.81 -1.66 6.21
N LEU A 154 10.58 -1.98 7.27
CA LEU A 154 10.90 -3.37 7.61
C LEU A 154 9.64 -4.17 7.99
N ILE A 155 8.76 -3.60 8.81
CA ILE A 155 7.52 -4.25 9.23
C ILE A 155 6.61 -4.47 8.01
N PHE A 156 6.48 -3.46 7.16
CA PHE A 156 5.66 -3.57 5.96
C PHE A 156 6.19 -4.58 4.94
N SER A 157 7.50 -4.83 4.91
CA SER A 157 8.08 -5.88 4.05
C SER A 157 7.52 -7.27 4.35
N VAL A 158 7.30 -7.59 5.62
CA VAL A 158 6.66 -8.83 6.05
C VAL A 158 5.15 -8.73 5.92
N SER A 159 4.59 -7.59 6.32
CA SER A 159 3.14 -7.41 6.37
C SER A 159 2.48 -7.44 5.00
N GLY A 160 3.13 -6.92 3.94
CA GLY A 160 2.62 -6.99 2.58
C GLY A 160 2.51 -8.43 2.06
N ILE A 161 3.44 -9.30 2.46
CA ILE A 161 3.39 -10.73 2.09
C ILE A 161 2.31 -11.46 2.88
N ALA A 162 2.17 -11.15 4.18
CA ALA A 162 1.08 -11.66 4.99
C ALA A 162 -0.29 -11.34 4.36
N MET A 163 -0.47 -10.12 3.83
CA MET A 163 -1.69 -9.76 3.09
C MET A 163 -1.87 -10.66 1.87
N GLY A 164 -0.81 -10.88 1.08
CA GLY A 164 -0.83 -11.76 -0.09
C GLY A 164 -1.23 -13.20 0.27
N ILE A 165 -0.66 -13.76 1.34
CA ILE A 165 -1.01 -15.10 1.84
C ILE A 165 -2.50 -15.18 2.19
N LEU A 166 -3.00 -14.22 2.98
CA LEU A 166 -4.40 -14.21 3.39
C LEU A 166 -5.34 -14.03 2.19
N GLN A 167 -5.00 -13.16 1.24
CA GLN A 167 -5.77 -12.98 0.00
C GLN A 167 -5.77 -14.23 -0.87
N SER A 168 -4.65 -14.96 -0.96
CA SER A 168 -4.61 -16.27 -1.64
C SER A 168 -5.53 -17.32 -1.02
N HIS A 169 -5.78 -17.23 0.29
CA HIS A 169 -6.79 -18.03 1.00
C HIS A 169 -8.22 -17.47 0.92
N ASN A 170 -8.48 -16.47 0.06
CA ASN A 170 -9.74 -15.73 -0.04
C ASN A 170 -10.16 -15.03 1.27
N HIS A 171 -9.22 -14.76 2.16
CA HIS A 171 -9.46 -14.05 3.41
C HIS A 171 -9.17 -12.55 3.26
N PHE A 172 -10.16 -11.79 2.79
CA PHE A 172 -9.98 -10.37 2.46
C PHE A 172 -10.17 -9.39 3.63
N LEU A 173 -10.87 -9.79 4.70
CA LEU A 173 -11.21 -8.88 5.80
C LEU A 173 -9.98 -8.38 6.57
N LEU A 174 -9.11 -9.28 7.05
CA LEU A 174 -7.92 -8.87 7.82
C LEU A 174 -6.94 -8.01 6.97
N PRO A 175 -6.65 -8.34 5.70
CA PRO A 175 -5.92 -7.44 4.81
C PRO A 175 -6.58 -6.06 4.63
N ALA A 176 -7.91 -5.99 4.57
CA ALA A 176 -8.63 -4.72 4.45
C ALA A 176 -8.58 -3.87 5.74
N LEU A 177 -8.49 -4.51 6.91
CA LEU A 177 -8.33 -3.83 8.19
C LEU A 177 -6.90 -3.32 8.45
N ALA A 178 -5.89 -3.93 7.83
CA ALA A 178 -4.49 -3.60 8.08
C ALA A 178 -4.15 -2.11 7.83
N PRO A 179 -4.53 -1.47 6.71
CA PRO A 179 -4.32 -0.03 6.52
C PRO A 179 -4.99 0.85 7.58
N ILE A 180 -6.16 0.42 8.10
CA ILE A 180 -6.87 1.14 9.17
C ILE A 180 -6.02 1.16 10.44
N MET A 181 -5.39 0.04 10.77
CA MET A 181 -4.55 -0.09 11.95
C MET A 181 -3.29 0.79 11.86
N PHE A 182 -2.75 0.98 10.65
CA PHE A 182 -1.69 1.96 10.42
C PHE A 182 -2.15 3.38 10.74
N ASP A 183 -3.33 3.75 10.23
CA ASP A 183 -3.88 5.08 10.46
C ASP A 183 -4.20 5.35 11.93
N VAL A 184 -4.70 4.34 12.64
CA VAL A 184 -4.94 4.36 14.09
C VAL A 184 -3.63 4.59 14.86
N GLY A 185 -2.53 3.93 14.48
CA GLY A 185 -1.24 4.14 15.12
C GLY A 185 -0.71 5.56 14.96
N ILE A 186 -0.83 6.13 13.76
CA ILE A 186 -0.47 7.54 13.53
C ILE A 186 -1.38 8.47 14.35
N LEU A 187 -2.70 8.24 14.36
CA LEU A 187 -3.64 9.06 15.14
C LEU A 187 -3.32 8.99 16.64
N PHE A 188 -2.94 7.81 17.15
CA PHE A 188 -2.42 7.66 18.50
C PHE A 188 -1.17 8.51 18.73
N GLY A 189 -0.21 8.48 17.79
CA GLY A 189 0.98 9.32 17.84
C GLY A 189 0.64 10.81 17.91
N VAL A 190 -0.33 11.25 17.10
CA VAL A 190 -0.79 12.64 17.07
C VAL A 190 -1.43 13.06 18.40
N ILE A 191 -2.32 12.23 18.94
CA ILE A 191 -3.09 12.60 20.15
C ILE A 191 -2.23 12.50 21.42
N PHE A 192 -1.40 11.46 21.54
CA PHE A 192 -0.75 11.13 22.81
C PHE A 192 0.75 11.39 22.82
N LEU A 193 1.43 11.32 21.67
CA LEU A 193 2.90 11.40 21.61
C LEU A 193 3.43 12.76 21.15
N ILE A 194 2.60 13.65 20.60
CA ILE A 194 3.03 15.00 20.18
C ILE A 194 3.49 15.84 21.36
N ARG A 195 2.78 15.85 22.50
CA ARG A 195 3.21 16.65 23.67
C ARG A 195 4.62 16.30 24.16
N PRO A 196 4.97 15.02 24.38
CA PRO A 196 6.30 14.66 24.86
C PRO A 196 7.39 14.63 23.77
N PHE A 197 7.05 14.38 22.50
CA PHE A 197 8.04 14.10 21.44
C PHE A 197 7.93 15.00 20.20
N GLY A 198 7.01 15.96 20.16
CA GLY A 198 6.75 16.78 18.98
C GLY A 198 6.41 15.94 17.75
N VAL A 199 6.97 16.30 16.60
CA VAL A 199 6.77 15.56 15.34
C VAL A 199 7.29 14.11 15.39
N ASN A 200 8.30 13.81 16.23
CA ASN A 200 8.79 12.44 16.41
C ASN A 200 7.71 11.53 17.01
N GLY A 201 6.74 12.11 17.73
CA GLY A 201 5.56 11.39 18.21
C GLY A 201 4.72 10.77 17.09
N ILE A 202 4.64 11.44 15.93
CA ILE A 202 3.98 10.87 14.74
C ILE A 202 4.80 9.73 14.16
N ALA A 203 6.12 9.87 14.05
CA ALA A 203 6.98 8.80 13.52
C ALA A 203 6.92 7.54 14.41
N LEU A 204 6.91 7.70 15.74
CA LEU A 204 6.68 6.61 16.68
C LEU A 204 5.26 6.01 16.54
N GLY A 205 4.25 6.86 16.33
CA GLY A 205 2.90 6.44 16.00
C GLY A 205 2.83 5.62 14.70
N ALA A 206 3.62 5.97 13.68
CA ALA A 206 3.74 5.21 12.45
C ALA A 206 4.38 3.83 12.67
N VAL A 207 5.40 3.73 13.53
CA VAL A 207 5.98 2.43 13.94
C VAL A 207 4.95 1.56 14.66
N LEU A 208 4.21 2.13 15.61
CA LEU A 208 3.10 1.44 16.26
C LEU A 208 2.05 1.01 15.23
N GLY A 209 1.67 1.90 14.32
CA GLY A 209 0.70 1.63 13.26
C GLY A 209 1.15 0.49 12.36
N ALA A 210 2.43 0.44 11.97
CA ALA A 210 2.98 -0.63 11.15
C ALA A 210 2.96 -1.97 11.92
N ALA A 211 3.28 -1.94 13.21
CA ALA A 211 3.18 -3.12 14.06
C ALA A 211 1.72 -3.62 14.17
N LEU A 212 0.75 -2.73 14.34
CA LEU A 212 -0.68 -3.08 14.36
C LEU A 212 -1.18 -3.56 12.98
N HIS A 213 -0.67 -2.96 11.91
CA HIS A 213 -0.95 -3.36 10.52
C HIS A 213 -0.55 -4.81 10.26
N PHE A 214 0.61 -5.25 10.76
CA PHE A 214 0.98 -6.67 10.74
C PHE A 214 0.18 -7.48 11.76
N GLY A 215 0.05 -6.98 12.98
CA GLY A 215 -0.58 -7.66 14.11
C GLY A 215 -2.02 -8.10 13.85
N VAL A 216 -2.83 -7.28 13.17
CA VAL A 216 -4.22 -7.64 12.83
C VAL A 216 -4.31 -8.82 11.87
N GLN A 217 -3.25 -9.13 11.13
CA GLN A 217 -3.20 -10.23 10.17
C GLN A 217 -2.73 -11.54 10.80
N VAL A 218 -2.03 -11.48 11.94
CA VAL A 218 -1.47 -12.64 12.64
C VAL A 218 -2.52 -13.69 12.99
N PRO A 219 -3.73 -13.35 13.50
CA PRO A 219 -4.78 -14.35 13.75
C PRO A 219 -5.16 -15.16 12.51
N GLY A 220 -5.18 -14.51 11.33
CA GLY A 220 -5.44 -15.19 10.06
C GLY A 220 -4.30 -16.14 9.68
N LEU A 221 -3.05 -15.72 9.86
CA LEU A 221 -1.89 -16.58 9.60
C LEU A 221 -1.89 -17.83 10.50
N ILE A 222 -2.28 -17.68 11.77
CA ILE A 222 -2.45 -18.80 12.70
C ILE A 222 -3.59 -19.72 12.25
N HIS A 223 -4.73 -19.15 11.85
CA HIS A 223 -5.88 -19.91 11.37
C HIS A 223 -5.54 -20.80 10.16
N PHE A 224 -4.77 -20.27 9.20
CA PHE A 224 -4.32 -21.03 8.03
C PHE A 224 -3.07 -21.88 8.28
N LYS A 225 -2.65 -22.03 9.55
CA LYS A 225 -1.51 -22.86 9.98
C LYS A 225 -0.23 -22.49 9.24
N ALA A 226 0.04 -21.19 9.10
CA ALA A 226 1.22 -20.69 8.43
C ALA A 226 2.49 -21.32 9.00
N ARG A 227 3.37 -21.79 8.10
CA ARG A 227 4.67 -22.36 8.44
C ARG A 227 5.76 -21.45 7.88
N TRP A 228 6.79 -21.24 8.70
CA TRP A 228 7.94 -20.43 8.34
C TRP A 228 9.22 -21.22 8.55
N TRP A 229 10.16 -21.04 7.63
CA TRP A 229 11.51 -21.60 7.70
C TRP A 229 12.52 -20.46 7.63
N PRO A 230 13.57 -20.47 8.45
CA PRO A 230 14.66 -19.48 8.41
C PRO A 230 15.64 -19.73 7.24
N GLU A 231 15.12 -19.99 6.03
CA GLU A 231 15.92 -20.29 4.84
C GLU A 231 15.80 -19.16 3.82
N LEU A 232 16.93 -18.75 3.24
CA LEU A 232 16.94 -17.86 2.08
C LEU A 232 16.76 -18.71 0.81
N GLY A 233 15.74 -18.40 0.01
CA GLY A 233 15.43 -19.14 -1.21
C GLY A 233 16.32 -18.80 -2.42
N LEU A 234 17.59 -18.45 -2.22
CA LEU A 234 18.46 -17.96 -3.30
C LEU A 234 18.65 -18.98 -4.44
N THR A 235 18.46 -20.27 -4.16
CA THR A 235 18.49 -21.35 -5.14
C THR A 235 17.10 -21.80 -5.60
N ASP A 236 16.02 -21.24 -5.05
CA ASP A 236 14.64 -21.59 -5.40
C ASP A 236 14.24 -20.93 -6.74
N PRO A 237 14.00 -21.72 -7.81
CA PRO A 237 13.57 -21.18 -9.09
C PRO A 237 12.24 -20.42 -9.00
N THR A 238 11.38 -20.80 -8.06
CA THR A 238 10.07 -20.20 -7.84
C THR A 238 10.20 -18.78 -7.31
N LEU A 239 11.13 -18.55 -6.37
CA LEU A 239 11.45 -17.20 -5.88
C LEU A 239 11.90 -16.31 -7.05
N TRP A 240 12.82 -16.78 -7.87
CA TRP A 240 13.32 -16.01 -9.03
C TRP A 240 12.26 -15.75 -10.09
N ARG A 241 11.31 -16.67 -10.26
CA ARG A 241 10.13 -16.44 -11.11
C ARG A 241 9.29 -15.28 -10.56
N ILE A 242 9.02 -15.27 -9.26
CA ILE A 242 8.27 -14.18 -8.60
C ILE A 242 9.02 -12.85 -8.76
N ILE A 243 10.33 -12.81 -8.45
CA ILE A 243 11.16 -11.60 -8.59
C ILE A 243 11.14 -11.07 -10.03
N ARG A 244 11.27 -11.95 -11.03
CA ARG A 244 11.24 -11.54 -12.45
C ARG A 244 9.89 -10.94 -12.85
N LEU A 245 8.79 -11.47 -12.32
CA LEU A 245 7.45 -10.91 -12.53
C LEU A 245 7.27 -9.55 -11.82
N MET A 246 7.98 -9.33 -10.72
CA MET A 246 7.96 -8.04 -10.02
C MET A 246 8.71 -6.96 -10.79
N LEU A 247 9.85 -7.25 -11.43
CA LEU A 247 10.73 -6.23 -12.03
C LEU A 247 10.02 -5.19 -12.92
N PRO A 248 9.16 -5.56 -13.89
CA PRO A 248 8.45 -4.57 -14.71
C PRO A 248 7.53 -3.67 -13.88
N ARG A 249 6.90 -4.22 -12.84
CA ARG A 249 6.01 -3.49 -11.95
C ARG A 249 6.79 -2.55 -11.03
N ILE A 250 7.95 -3.01 -10.53
CA ILE A 250 8.88 -2.18 -9.75
C ILE A 250 9.35 -0.98 -10.59
N ALA A 251 9.71 -1.19 -11.86
CA ALA A 251 10.11 -0.10 -12.75
C ALA A 251 8.98 0.93 -12.92
N GLY A 252 7.74 0.47 -13.16
CA GLY A 252 6.58 1.36 -13.29
C GLY A 252 6.27 2.15 -12.02
N LEU A 253 6.26 1.49 -10.86
CA LEU A 253 6.01 2.15 -9.56
C LEU A 253 7.18 3.05 -9.12
N GLY A 254 8.40 2.69 -9.50
CA GLY A 254 9.60 3.45 -9.19
C GLY A 254 9.62 4.81 -9.87
N VAL A 255 9.23 4.90 -11.14
CA VAL A 255 9.11 6.19 -11.84
C VAL A 255 8.15 7.13 -11.10
N PHE A 256 7.00 6.62 -10.67
CA PHE A 256 6.02 7.41 -9.91
C PHE A 256 6.54 7.83 -8.53
N SER A 257 7.24 6.93 -7.83
CA SER A 257 7.78 7.20 -6.49
C SER A 257 8.93 8.21 -6.54
N LEU A 258 9.79 8.14 -7.56
CA LEU A 258 10.87 9.11 -7.78
C LEU A 258 10.33 10.52 -8.02
N ASN A 259 9.17 10.66 -8.65
CA ASN A 259 8.54 11.96 -8.87
C ASN A 259 8.31 12.71 -7.54
N PHE A 260 7.87 12.03 -6.48
CA PHE A 260 7.66 12.68 -5.18
C PHE A 260 8.97 13.16 -4.54
N ILE A 261 10.07 12.43 -4.72
CA ILE A 261 11.37 12.86 -4.21
C ILE A 261 11.85 14.11 -4.96
N VAL A 262 11.69 14.14 -6.28
CA VAL A 262 12.02 15.32 -7.10
C VAL A 262 11.15 16.51 -6.70
N MET A 263 9.84 16.30 -6.52
CA MET A 263 8.92 17.34 -6.09
C MET A 263 9.28 17.88 -4.69
N ASN A 264 9.57 17.01 -3.73
CA ASN A 264 10.04 17.41 -2.39
C ASN A 264 11.35 18.19 -2.47
N ASN A 265 12.29 17.76 -3.32
CA ASN A 265 13.56 18.47 -3.52
C ASN A 265 13.34 19.90 -4.00
N ILE A 266 12.50 20.09 -5.02
CA ILE A 266 12.17 21.42 -5.56
C ILE A 266 11.44 22.23 -4.50
N ALA A 267 10.40 21.68 -3.88
CA ALA A 267 9.58 22.36 -2.87
C ALA A 267 10.40 22.77 -1.64
N SER A 268 11.41 21.98 -1.24
CA SER A 268 12.28 22.31 -0.10
C SER A 268 13.01 23.64 -0.25
N ARG A 269 13.20 24.12 -1.50
CA ARG A 269 13.91 25.35 -1.83
C ARG A 269 13.02 26.59 -1.86
N LEU A 270 11.70 26.42 -1.69
CA LEU A 270 10.71 27.50 -1.81
C LEU A 270 10.34 28.14 -0.47
N GLY A 271 10.95 27.66 0.63
CA GLY A 271 10.70 28.13 1.99
C GLY A 271 9.79 27.20 2.79
N SER A 272 9.72 27.45 4.09
CA SER A 272 8.96 26.64 5.05
C SER A 272 7.46 26.56 4.68
N GLY A 273 6.90 25.35 4.77
CA GLY A 273 5.49 25.05 4.51
C GLY A 273 5.22 24.68 3.04
N SER A 274 6.21 24.82 2.15
CA SER A 274 6.04 24.54 0.71
C SER A 274 5.83 23.05 0.42
N VAL A 275 6.56 22.17 1.14
CA VAL A 275 6.42 20.72 0.97
C VAL A 275 5.05 20.26 1.50
N SER A 276 4.63 20.79 2.64
CA SER A 276 3.31 20.56 3.23
C SER A 276 2.20 21.03 2.31
N ALA A 277 2.30 22.24 1.77
CA ALA A 277 1.32 22.80 0.85
C ALA A 277 1.14 21.90 -0.39
N LEU A 278 2.25 21.44 -0.96
CA LEU A 278 2.23 20.51 -2.08
C LEU A 278 1.60 19.16 -1.71
N SER A 279 1.96 18.61 -0.55
CA SER A 279 1.41 17.35 -0.03
C SER A 279 -0.11 17.43 0.21
N TRP A 280 -0.58 18.52 0.83
CA TRP A 280 -2.01 18.76 1.04
C TRP A 280 -2.76 18.99 -0.28
N GLY A 281 -2.19 19.79 -1.18
CA GLY A 281 -2.75 20.03 -2.51
C GLY A 281 -2.87 18.74 -3.33
N TRP A 282 -1.85 17.90 -3.30
CA TRP A 282 -1.89 16.58 -3.95
C TRP A 282 -3.00 15.69 -3.38
N ARG A 283 -3.15 15.64 -2.05
CA ARG A 283 -4.23 14.88 -1.39
C ARG A 283 -5.61 15.40 -1.78
N LEU A 284 -5.77 16.72 -1.86
CA LEU A 284 -7.02 17.33 -2.29
C LEU A 284 -7.34 16.97 -3.75
N MET A 285 -6.34 17.04 -4.64
CA MET A 285 -6.47 16.68 -6.05
C MET A 285 -6.84 15.19 -6.26
N GLN A 286 -6.38 14.31 -5.38
CA GLN A 286 -6.69 12.87 -5.46
C GLN A 286 -8.18 12.55 -5.24
N ILE A 287 -8.93 13.40 -4.54
CA ILE A 287 -10.36 13.18 -4.26
C ILE A 287 -11.18 13.14 -5.56
N PRO A 288 -11.23 14.22 -6.38
CA PRO A 288 -11.95 14.19 -7.65
C PRO A 288 -11.34 13.20 -8.63
N GLN A 289 -10.00 13.07 -8.67
CA GLN A 289 -9.32 12.08 -9.53
C GLN A 289 -9.84 10.66 -9.27
N THR A 290 -9.97 10.27 -8.00
CA THR A 290 -10.45 8.93 -7.62
C THR A 290 -11.94 8.76 -7.87
N LEU A 291 -12.76 9.74 -7.46
CA LEU A 291 -14.22 9.67 -7.55
C LEU A 291 -14.74 9.73 -8.99
N ILE A 292 -14.08 10.47 -9.87
CA ILE A 292 -14.51 10.68 -11.25
C ILE A 292 -13.71 9.75 -12.17
N GLY A 293 -12.39 9.92 -12.21
CA GLY A 293 -11.51 9.24 -13.16
C GLY A 293 -11.41 7.75 -12.90
N THR A 294 -10.93 7.36 -11.71
CA THR A 294 -10.72 5.94 -11.36
C THR A 294 -12.04 5.16 -11.33
N ALA A 295 -13.10 5.75 -10.77
CA ALA A 295 -14.42 5.11 -10.74
C ALA A 295 -14.97 4.87 -12.14
N MET A 296 -14.97 5.89 -13.01
CA MET A 296 -15.45 5.75 -14.39
C MET A 296 -14.61 4.73 -15.18
N GLY A 297 -13.28 4.76 -15.02
CA GLY A 297 -12.37 3.79 -15.63
C GLY A 297 -12.68 2.35 -15.22
N THR A 298 -12.95 2.12 -13.94
CA THR A 298 -13.30 0.80 -13.40
C THR A 298 -14.62 0.28 -13.97
N VAL A 299 -15.61 1.16 -14.16
CA VAL A 299 -16.93 0.80 -14.68
C VAL A 299 -16.91 0.59 -16.20
N ILE A 300 -16.19 1.44 -16.95
CA ILE A 300 -16.20 1.38 -18.42
C ILE A 300 -15.32 0.26 -18.97
N PHE A 301 -14.26 -0.13 -18.25
CA PHE A 301 -13.28 -1.08 -18.76
C PHE A 301 -13.88 -2.46 -19.10
N PRO A 302 -14.69 -3.12 -18.23
CA PRO A 302 -15.35 -4.39 -18.57
C PRO A 302 -16.26 -4.27 -19.80
N THR A 303 -17.01 -3.16 -19.91
CA THR A 303 -17.88 -2.87 -21.06
C THR A 303 -17.09 -2.77 -22.35
N LEU A 304 -15.96 -2.05 -22.35
CA LEU A 304 -15.09 -1.92 -23.52
C LEU A 304 -14.44 -3.25 -23.91
N ALA A 305 -14.06 -4.08 -22.94
CA ALA A 305 -13.52 -5.42 -23.19
C ALA A 305 -14.57 -6.31 -23.87
N ALA A 306 -15.80 -6.37 -23.33
CA ALA A 306 -16.89 -7.15 -23.91
C ALA A 306 -17.25 -6.71 -25.35
N LEU A 307 -17.35 -5.40 -25.60
CA LEU A 307 -17.61 -4.86 -26.93
C LEU A 307 -16.47 -5.15 -27.91
N SER A 308 -15.22 -5.22 -27.41
CA SER A 308 -14.06 -5.59 -28.22
C SER A 308 -14.10 -7.07 -28.64
N GLU A 309 -14.48 -7.97 -27.73
CA GLU A 309 -14.64 -9.41 -28.03
C GLU A 309 -15.79 -9.67 -29.02
N LEU A 310 -16.87 -8.89 -28.92
CA LEU A 310 -18.01 -8.98 -29.84
C LEU A 310 -17.74 -8.34 -31.22
N GLY A 311 -16.59 -7.69 -31.41
CA GLY A 311 -16.26 -6.98 -32.65
C GLY A 311 -17.10 -5.71 -32.89
N ASP A 312 -17.88 -5.27 -31.91
CA ASP A 312 -18.74 -4.08 -32.02
C ASP A 312 -17.94 -2.79 -31.87
N LYS A 313 -17.39 -2.33 -33.00
CA LYS A 313 -16.61 -1.08 -33.07
C LYS A 313 -17.44 0.16 -32.76
N GLN A 314 -18.74 0.17 -33.10
CA GLN A 314 -19.57 1.35 -32.93
C GLN A 314 -19.97 1.51 -31.46
N GLY A 315 -20.49 0.46 -30.84
CA GLY A 315 -20.81 0.47 -29.41
C GLY A 315 -19.58 0.78 -28.54
N LYS A 316 -18.40 0.27 -28.92
CA LYS A 316 -17.14 0.59 -28.23
C LYS A 316 -16.78 2.08 -28.32
N ARG A 317 -16.96 2.70 -29.50
CA ARG A 317 -16.72 4.13 -29.70
C ARG A 317 -17.71 4.98 -28.90
N ASP A 318 -18.98 4.60 -28.90
CA ASP A 318 -20.04 5.32 -28.19
C ASP A 318 -19.83 5.25 -26.67
N ALA A 319 -19.52 4.06 -26.15
CA ALA A 319 -19.17 3.86 -24.74
C ALA A 319 -17.93 4.68 -24.32
N MET A 320 -16.87 4.67 -25.13
CA MET A 320 -15.67 5.47 -24.88
C MET A 320 -15.96 6.97 -24.93
N SER A 321 -16.71 7.44 -25.93
CA SER A 321 -17.08 8.86 -26.05
C SER A 321 -17.94 9.32 -24.87
N GLY A 322 -18.91 8.51 -24.45
CA GLY A 322 -19.74 8.78 -23.28
C GLY A 322 -18.90 8.91 -22.00
N ALA A 323 -17.98 7.98 -21.77
CA ALA A 323 -17.07 8.00 -20.63
C ALA A 323 -16.17 9.24 -20.63
N LEU A 324 -15.56 9.57 -21.78
CA LEU A 324 -14.73 10.77 -21.92
C LEU A 324 -15.52 12.05 -21.69
N ARG A 325 -16.75 12.16 -22.23
CA ARG A 325 -17.63 13.32 -22.01
C ARG A 325 -17.96 13.48 -20.54
N PHE A 326 -18.31 12.39 -19.85
CA PHE A 326 -18.57 12.42 -18.41
C PHE A 326 -17.33 12.87 -17.63
N ILE A 327 -16.15 12.27 -17.90
CA ILE A 327 -14.90 12.65 -17.24
C ILE A 327 -14.58 14.13 -17.46
N MET A 328 -14.76 14.65 -18.68
CA MET A 328 -14.52 16.06 -19.00
C MET A 328 -15.53 16.98 -18.29
N MET A 329 -16.83 16.66 -18.36
CA MET A 329 -17.89 17.45 -17.71
C MET A 329 -17.76 17.48 -16.19
N ALA A 330 -17.30 16.38 -15.58
CA ALA A 330 -17.14 16.29 -14.14
C ALA A 330 -15.78 16.84 -13.66
N SER A 331 -14.69 16.62 -14.42
CA SER A 331 -13.35 17.04 -14.01
C SER A 331 -13.07 18.52 -14.23
N ILE A 332 -13.56 19.13 -15.31
CA ILE A 332 -13.27 20.55 -15.63
C ILE A 332 -13.76 21.51 -14.53
N PRO A 333 -14.98 21.38 -13.98
CA PRO A 333 -15.43 22.24 -12.88
C PRO A 333 -14.73 21.95 -11.55
N SER A 334 -14.09 20.78 -11.41
CA SER A 334 -13.44 20.34 -10.16
C SER A 334 -11.95 20.74 -10.07
N ALA A 335 -11.35 21.16 -11.18
CA ALA A 335 -9.96 21.61 -11.29
C ALA A 335 -9.84 23.11 -11.00
#